data_AF-A0A1Q5E0Q7-F1
#
_entry.id   AF-A0A1Q5E0Q7-F1
#
_cell.length_a   1.000
_cell.length_b   1.000
_cell.length_c   1.000
_cell.angle_alpha   90.00
_cell.angle_beta   90.00
_cell.angle_gamma   90.00
#
_symmetry.space_group_name_H-M   'P 1'
#
loop_
_entity.id
_entity.type
_entity.pdbx_description
1 polymer ?
#
loop_
_entity_poly.entity_id
_entity_poly.type
_entity_poly.pdbx_seq_one_letter_code
_entity_poly.pdbx_strand_id
1 'polypeptide(L)'
;MSLSRMVLSSGRSVDLTEIRMSSTYAGFLEGYPCKPVNEMVTRRLQWQAEQTFPSTPSHLVPPRLTYKDPTPRAFGPVVELPPVACVGLFRSTAIAPDLDPVLHRSSLAVVWFQTPLSVPTDESADPGLRDLNWDELAGDYEL
;
A
#
# COMPACT_ATOMS: atom_id res chain seq x y z
N MET A 1 -2.09 16.26 -11.25
CA MET A 1 -2.75 16.75 -10.02
C MET A 1 -2.67 15.64 -8.98
N SER A 2 -2.47 15.95 -7.71
CA SER A 2 -2.43 14.99 -6.61
C SER A 2 -3.79 14.85 -5.94
N LEU A 3 -4.08 13.66 -5.40
CA LEU A 3 -5.25 13.36 -4.58
C LEU A 3 -5.01 13.74 -3.12
N SER A 4 -3.79 13.47 -2.63
CA SER A 4 -3.33 13.86 -1.30
C SER A 4 -1.80 13.94 -1.29
N ARG A 5 -1.27 14.55 -0.23
CA ARG A 5 0.16 14.64 0.05
C ARG A 5 0.46 14.04 1.42
N MET A 6 1.63 13.43 1.53
CA MET A 6 2.17 12.84 2.75
C MET A 6 3.66 13.18 2.89
N VAL A 7 4.10 13.39 4.12
CA VAL A 7 5.49 13.46 4.54
C VAL A 7 5.86 12.12 5.18
N LEU A 8 6.84 11.46 4.60
CA LEU A 8 7.40 10.21 5.12
C LEU A 8 8.21 10.49 6.38
N SER A 9 8.49 9.45 7.18
CA SER A 9 9.33 9.54 8.38
C SER A 9 10.77 10.01 8.06
N SER A 10 11.21 9.87 6.80
CA SER A 10 12.47 10.44 6.30
C SER A 10 12.44 11.96 6.06
N GLY A 11 11.28 12.60 6.18
CA GLY A 11 11.05 14.01 5.82
C GLY A 11 10.74 14.24 4.34
N ARG A 12 10.80 13.19 3.51
CA ARG A 12 10.47 13.26 2.08
C ARG A 12 8.97 13.47 1.86
N SER A 13 8.61 14.45 1.03
CA SER A 13 7.23 14.63 0.58
C SER A 13 6.92 13.74 -0.62
N VAL A 14 5.77 13.05 -0.55
CA VAL A 14 5.22 12.21 -1.61
C VAL A 14 3.77 12.58 -1.88
N ASP A 15 3.41 12.58 -3.16
CA ASP A 15 2.07 12.90 -3.64
C ASP A 15 1.38 11.62 -4.10
N LEU A 16 0.21 11.33 -3.53
CA LEU A 16 -0.67 10.27 -4.02
C LEU A 16 -1.38 10.77 -5.28
N THR A 17 -1.25 10.03 -6.38
CA THR A 17 -1.78 10.44 -7.69
C THR A 17 -2.92 9.57 -8.20
N GLU A 18 -2.95 8.31 -7.77
CA GLU A 18 -4.03 7.36 -8.06
C GLU A 18 -4.26 6.47 -6.85
N ILE A 19 -5.51 6.11 -6.57
CA ILE A 19 -5.85 5.14 -5.53
C ILE A 19 -7.04 4.28 -5.95
N ARG A 20 -6.95 2.98 -5.70
CA ARG A 20 -7.99 1.99 -5.90
C ARG A 20 -8.27 1.31 -4.58
N MET A 21 -9.53 1.37 -4.14
CA MET A 21 -9.97 0.77 -2.87
C MET A 21 -11.00 -0.32 -3.16
N SER A 22 -10.92 -1.41 -2.41
CA SER A 22 -11.86 -2.53 -2.49
C SER A 22 -12.06 -3.17 -1.12
N SER A 23 -13.17 -3.88 -0.93
CA SER A 23 -13.34 -4.71 0.27
C SER A 23 -12.35 -5.88 0.22
N THR A 24 -11.59 -6.08 1.29
CA THR A 24 -10.45 -7.02 1.36
C THR A 24 -10.83 -8.45 1.00
N TYR A 25 -12.00 -8.90 1.42
CA TYR A 25 -12.50 -10.26 1.15
C TYR A 25 -13.59 -10.29 0.08
N ALA A 26 -13.69 -9.26 -0.76
CA ALA A 26 -14.68 -9.23 -1.84
C ALA A 26 -14.51 -10.45 -2.78
N GLY A 27 -15.61 -11.17 -3.00
CA GLY A 27 -15.63 -12.39 -3.82
C GLY A 27 -15.15 -13.65 -3.12
N PHE A 28 -14.85 -13.60 -1.81
CA PHE A 28 -14.64 -14.79 -0.99
C PHE A 28 -15.99 -15.37 -0.57
N LEU A 29 -16.35 -16.53 -1.16
CA LEU A 29 -17.69 -17.11 -1.02
C LEU A 29 -17.84 -17.98 0.23
N GLU A 30 -16.81 -18.77 0.56
CA GLU A 30 -16.86 -19.75 1.65
C GLU A 30 -15.55 -19.79 2.43
N GLY A 31 -15.63 -20.14 3.71
CA GLY A 31 -14.50 -20.22 4.63
C GLY A 31 -14.50 -19.08 5.63
N TYR A 32 -13.32 -18.80 6.20
CA TYR A 32 -13.13 -17.73 7.15
C TYR A 32 -11.74 -17.09 6.98
N PRO A 33 -11.55 -15.83 7.38
CA PRO A 33 -10.24 -15.19 7.41
C PRO A 33 -9.25 -15.97 8.29
N CYS A 34 -8.20 -16.49 7.65
CA CYS A 34 -7.12 -17.22 8.29
C CYS A 34 -5.81 -16.93 7.55
N LYS A 35 -4.67 -17.38 8.10
CA LYS A 35 -3.35 -17.08 7.52
C LYS A 35 -3.24 -17.45 6.02
N PRO A 36 -3.61 -18.67 5.58
CA PRO A 36 -3.55 -19.03 4.15
C PRO A 36 -4.42 -18.14 3.25
N VAL A 37 -5.63 -17.78 3.72
CA VAL A 37 -6.55 -16.92 2.97
C VAL A 37 -5.97 -15.50 2.87
N ASN A 38 -5.42 -14.96 3.95
CA ASN A 38 -4.82 -13.64 3.97
C ASN A 38 -3.60 -13.57 3.04
N GLU A 39 -2.75 -14.60 3.04
CA GLU A 39 -1.62 -14.68 2.09
C GLU A 39 -2.09 -14.71 0.64
N MET A 40 -3.17 -15.43 0.33
CA MET A 40 -3.76 -15.45 -1.01
C MET A 40 -4.29 -14.06 -1.41
N VAL A 41 -5.04 -13.39 -0.52
CA VAL A 41 -5.58 -12.05 -0.75
C VAL A 41 -4.45 -11.05 -1.00
N THR A 42 -3.42 -11.06 -0.17
CA THR A 42 -2.25 -10.20 -0.29
C THR A 42 -1.51 -10.42 -1.61
N ARG A 43 -1.25 -11.68 -2.00
CA ARG A 43 -0.60 -12.00 -3.29
C ARG A 43 -1.43 -11.53 -4.48
N ARG A 44 -2.75 -11.72 -4.43
CA ARG A 44 -3.65 -11.24 -5.48
C ARG A 44 -3.59 -9.73 -5.63
N LEU A 45 -3.61 -9.01 -4.51
CA LEU A 45 -3.58 -7.54 -4.50
C LEU A 45 -2.25 -7.00 -5.02
N GLN A 46 -1.13 -7.62 -4.64
CA GLN A 46 0.20 -7.29 -5.16
C GLN A 46 0.28 -7.52 -6.68
N TRP A 47 -0.19 -8.68 -7.15
CA TRP A 47 -0.26 -8.95 -8.59
C TRP A 47 -1.13 -7.92 -9.33
N GLN A 48 -2.28 -7.53 -8.76
CA GLN A 48 -3.12 -6.47 -9.34
C GLN A 48 -2.40 -5.11 -9.42
N ALA A 49 -1.59 -4.77 -8.43
CA ALA A 49 -0.78 -3.55 -8.44
C ALA A 49 0.24 -3.56 -9.58
N GLU A 50 0.96 -4.68 -9.75
CA GLU A 50 1.92 -4.87 -10.84
C GLU A 50 1.26 -4.79 -12.22
N GLN A 51 0.03 -5.32 -12.37
CA GLN A 51 -0.72 -5.20 -13.63
C GLN A 51 -1.24 -3.78 -13.88
N THR A 52 -1.58 -3.04 -12.82
CA THR A 52 -2.11 -1.67 -12.93
C THR A 52 -0.99 -0.67 -13.23
N PHE A 53 0.20 -0.88 -12.66
CA PHE A 53 1.36 0.00 -12.81
C PHE A 53 2.58 -0.79 -13.28
N PRO A 54 2.59 -1.31 -14.53
CA PRO A 54 3.61 -2.24 -15.01
C PRO A 54 5.02 -1.63 -15.11
N SER A 55 5.12 -0.30 -15.18
CA SER A 55 6.40 0.42 -15.27
C SER A 55 6.85 1.03 -13.95
N THR A 56 6.16 0.73 -12.84
CA THR A 56 6.47 1.28 -11.52
C THR A 56 6.71 0.12 -10.55
N PRO A 57 7.80 0.13 -9.75
CA PRO A 57 7.97 -0.85 -8.69
C PRO A 57 6.76 -0.91 -7.77
N SER A 58 6.43 -2.10 -7.27
CA SER A 58 5.34 -2.29 -6.31
C SER A 58 5.88 -2.72 -4.95
N HIS A 59 5.31 -2.16 -3.88
CA HIS A 59 5.67 -2.51 -2.51
C HIS A 59 4.43 -2.77 -1.66
N LEU A 60 4.44 -3.88 -0.93
CA LEU A 60 3.40 -4.21 0.05
C LEU A 60 3.84 -3.75 1.45
N VAL A 61 3.07 -2.83 2.02
CA VAL A 61 3.19 -2.51 3.45
C VAL A 61 2.66 -3.69 4.27
N PRO A 62 3.45 -4.24 5.21
CA PRO A 62 3.02 -5.33 6.07
C PRO A 62 1.71 -4.99 6.80
N PRO A 63 0.62 -5.77 6.61
CA PRO A 63 -0.67 -5.45 7.20
C PRO A 63 -0.71 -5.72 8.71
N ARG A 64 -1.46 -4.89 9.43
CA ARG A 64 -1.78 -5.11 10.85
C ARG A 64 -2.89 -6.14 10.99
N LEU A 65 -2.54 -7.34 11.42
CA LEU A 65 -3.48 -8.44 11.60
C LEU A 65 -4.31 -8.30 12.88
N THR A 66 -5.61 -8.59 12.80
CA THR A 66 -6.51 -8.68 13.96
C THR A 66 -6.84 -10.13 14.26
N TYR A 67 -6.49 -10.62 15.44
CA TYR A 67 -6.90 -11.96 15.90
C TYR A 67 -8.29 -11.85 16.55
N LYS A 68 -9.31 -12.39 15.87
CA LYS A 68 -10.71 -12.38 16.37
C LYS A 68 -10.99 -13.54 17.31
N ASP A 69 -10.45 -14.71 16.98
CA ASP A 69 -10.65 -15.94 17.72
C ASP A 69 -9.34 -16.73 17.69
N PRO A 70 -8.62 -16.82 18.82
CA PRO A 70 -7.36 -17.56 18.89
C PRO A 70 -7.56 -19.08 18.89
N THR A 71 -8.80 -19.58 18.99
CA THR A 71 -9.08 -21.01 18.95
C THR A 71 -8.79 -21.57 17.56
N PRO A 72 -7.91 -22.58 17.44
CA PRO A 72 -7.60 -23.18 16.15
C PRO A 72 -8.81 -23.85 15.53
N ARG A 73 -9.06 -23.56 14.26
CA ARG A 73 -10.00 -24.28 13.39
C ARG A 73 -9.20 -25.05 12.33
N ALA A 74 -9.87 -25.62 11.33
CA ALA A 74 -9.25 -26.46 10.29
C ALA A 74 -8.02 -25.83 9.60
N PHE A 75 -7.99 -24.50 9.45
CA PHE A 75 -6.89 -23.73 8.84
C PHE A 75 -6.20 -22.76 9.81
N GLY A 76 -6.28 -23.04 11.11
CA GLY A 76 -5.74 -22.19 12.17
C GLY A 76 -6.76 -21.18 12.72
N PRO A 77 -6.31 -20.23 13.56
CA PRO A 77 -7.18 -19.25 14.21
C PRO A 77 -7.80 -18.27 13.21
N VAL A 78 -8.86 -17.57 13.63
CA VAL A 78 -9.48 -16.51 12.83
C VAL A 78 -8.62 -15.26 12.96
N VAL A 79 -7.99 -14.88 11.85
CA VAL A 79 -7.12 -13.72 11.76
C VAL A 79 -7.50 -12.91 10.53
N GLU A 80 -7.80 -11.63 10.75
CA GLU A 80 -8.33 -10.72 9.73
C GLU A 80 -7.29 -9.68 9.32
N LEU A 81 -7.25 -9.41 8.02
CA LEU A 81 -6.69 -8.20 7.46
C LEU A 81 -7.67 -7.04 7.67
N PRO A 82 -7.21 -5.77 7.66
CA PRO A 82 -8.11 -4.63 7.63
C PRO A 82 -9.10 -4.74 6.45
N PRO A 83 -10.34 -4.21 6.58
CA PRO A 83 -11.44 -4.47 5.67
C PRO A 83 -11.33 -3.75 4.32
N VAL A 84 -10.45 -2.76 4.19
CA VAL A 84 -10.20 -2.03 2.94
C VAL A 84 -8.82 -2.38 2.40
N ALA A 85 -8.79 -3.01 1.23
CA ALA A 85 -7.60 -3.25 0.44
C ALA A 85 -7.35 -2.08 -0.51
N CYS A 86 -6.13 -1.55 -0.50
CA CYS A 86 -5.75 -0.37 -1.26
C CYS A 86 -4.54 -0.63 -2.15
N VAL A 87 -4.59 -0.08 -3.36
CA VAL A 87 -3.45 0.07 -4.27
C VAL A 87 -3.37 1.53 -4.67
N GLY A 88 -2.21 2.16 -4.49
CA GLY A 88 -2.04 3.58 -4.79
C GLY A 88 -0.69 3.89 -5.44
N LEU A 89 -0.68 4.88 -6.33
CA LEU A 89 0.52 5.36 -7.00
C LEU A 89 1.01 6.65 -6.35
N PHE A 90 2.17 6.58 -5.73
CA PHE A 90 2.85 7.72 -5.13
C PHE A 90 3.95 8.24 -6.04
N ARG A 91 4.21 9.54 -5.97
CA ARG A 91 5.30 10.21 -6.69
C ARG A 91 6.04 11.17 -5.78
N SER A 92 7.35 11.30 -5.98
CA SER A 92 8.15 12.36 -5.37
C SER A 92 8.82 13.18 -6.46
N THR A 93 8.79 14.51 -6.33
CA THR A 93 9.41 15.45 -7.28
C THR A 93 10.81 15.87 -6.89
N ALA A 94 11.32 15.50 -5.71
CA ALA A 94 12.64 15.93 -5.25
C ALA A 94 13.51 14.70 -4.99
N ILE A 95 14.17 14.14 -6.02
CA ILE A 95 15.04 12.97 -5.84
C ILE A 95 16.26 13.34 -4.98
N ALA A 96 16.97 14.42 -5.32
CA ALA A 96 18.14 14.93 -4.62
C ALA A 96 18.23 16.47 -4.68
N PRO A 97 18.91 17.16 -3.74
CA PRO A 97 18.97 18.63 -3.70
C PRO A 97 19.70 19.27 -4.89
N ASP A 98 20.55 18.50 -5.54
CA ASP A 98 21.42 18.88 -6.66
C ASP A 98 20.82 18.56 -8.04
N LEU A 99 19.70 17.83 -8.08
CA LEU A 99 18.99 17.47 -9.31
C LEU A 99 17.80 18.40 -9.54
N ASP A 100 17.50 18.71 -10.80
CA ASP A 100 16.32 19.50 -11.14
C ASP A 100 15.04 18.71 -10.78
N PRO A 101 14.23 19.19 -9.81
CA PRO A 101 13.02 18.49 -9.37
C PRO A 101 11.93 18.41 -10.46
N VAL A 102 12.06 19.21 -11.52
CA VAL A 102 11.15 19.13 -12.66
C VAL A 102 11.48 17.90 -13.52
N LEU A 103 12.77 17.59 -13.69
CA LEU A 103 13.29 16.58 -14.61
C LEU A 103 13.48 15.21 -13.95
N HIS A 104 13.82 15.16 -12.66
CA HIS A 104 14.11 13.91 -11.93
C HIS A 104 12.98 13.59 -10.96
N ARG A 105 12.22 12.53 -11.25
CA ARG A 105 11.06 12.11 -10.46
C ARG A 105 11.12 10.65 -10.11
N SER A 106 10.56 10.29 -8.96
CA SER A 106 10.46 8.90 -8.52
C SER A 106 9.03 8.50 -8.26
N SER A 107 8.74 7.23 -8.45
CA SER A 107 7.40 6.68 -8.26
C SER A 107 7.41 5.30 -7.63
N LEU A 108 6.37 5.02 -6.86
CA LEU A 108 6.17 3.75 -6.18
C LEU A 108 4.68 3.42 -6.17
N ALA A 109 4.34 2.23 -6.64
CA ALA A 109 3.02 1.66 -6.39
C ALA A 109 3.04 1.00 -5.01
N VAL A 110 2.15 1.42 -4.13
CA VAL A 110 2.07 0.90 -2.77
C VAL A 110 0.78 0.12 -2.61
N VAL A 111 0.88 -1.04 -1.98
CA VAL A 111 -0.22 -1.91 -1.60
C VAL A 111 -0.32 -1.91 -0.08
N TRP A 112 -1.50 -1.63 0.44
CA TRP A 112 -1.72 -1.62 1.90
C TRP A 112 -3.18 -1.95 2.23
N PHE A 113 -3.43 -2.11 3.52
CA PHE A 113 -4.75 -2.35 4.06
C PHE A 113 -5.05 -1.33 5.16
N GLN A 114 -6.29 -0.84 5.24
CA GLN A 114 -6.66 0.20 6.21
C GLN A 114 -8.06 0.04 6.80
N THR A 115 -8.26 0.73 7.93
CA THR A 115 -9.55 1.03 8.55
C THR A 115 -9.48 2.47 9.05
N PRO A 116 -10.41 3.39 8.70
CA PRO A 116 -11.61 3.25 7.86
C PRO A 116 -11.34 3.40 6.35
N LEU A 117 -12.40 3.42 5.53
CA LEU A 117 -12.33 3.77 4.10
C LEU A 117 -12.08 5.28 3.94
N SER A 118 -10.83 5.66 3.65
CA SER A 118 -10.43 7.07 3.50
C SER A 118 -9.21 7.20 2.60
N VAL A 119 -9.06 8.33 1.91
CA VAL A 119 -7.79 8.63 1.22
C VAL A 119 -6.75 8.97 2.29
N PRO A 120 -5.56 8.33 2.29
CA PRO A 120 -4.55 8.61 3.29
C PRO A 120 -4.03 10.04 3.13
N THR A 121 -3.97 10.76 4.25
CA THR A 121 -3.40 12.10 4.39
C THR A 121 -2.31 12.10 5.45
N ASP A 122 -1.61 13.21 5.60
CA ASP A 122 -0.53 13.36 6.59
C ASP A 122 -0.90 12.98 8.02
N GLU A 123 -2.16 13.06 8.44
CA GLU A 123 -2.59 12.65 9.77
C GLU A 123 -3.21 11.24 9.80
N SER A 124 -3.87 10.84 8.71
CA SER A 124 -4.68 9.61 8.62
C SER A 124 -3.95 8.42 7.99
N ALA A 125 -2.75 8.61 7.47
CA ALA A 125 -1.97 7.54 6.85
C ALA A 125 -1.60 6.46 7.87
N ASP A 126 -1.68 5.19 7.44
CA ASP A 126 -1.14 4.07 8.21
C ASP A 126 0.35 4.33 8.48
N PRO A 127 0.86 4.12 9.71
CA PRO A 127 2.27 4.32 10.01
C PRO A 127 3.22 3.56 9.07
N GLY A 128 2.83 2.38 8.59
CA GLY A 128 3.62 1.63 7.62
C GLY A 128 3.74 2.31 6.25
N LEU A 129 2.82 3.23 5.90
CA LEU A 129 2.96 4.09 4.72
C LEU A 129 3.97 5.22 4.97
N ARG A 130 4.03 5.77 6.19
CA ARG A 130 5.00 6.83 6.52
C ARG A 130 6.42 6.30 6.64
N ASP A 131 6.57 5.05 7.06
CA ASP A 131 7.86 4.40 7.28
C ASP A 131 8.45 3.76 6.02
N LEU A 132 7.89 4.04 4.84
CA LEU A 132 8.42 3.55 3.56
C LEU A 132 9.86 4.04 3.35
N ASN A 133 10.78 3.10 3.13
CA ASN A 133 12.14 3.41 2.69
C ASN A 133 12.15 3.78 1.21
N TRP A 134 11.72 5.01 0.90
CA TRP A 134 11.45 5.47 -0.46
C TRP A 134 12.66 5.31 -1.38
N ASP A 135 13.85 5.64 -0.89
CA ASP A 135 15.08 5.64 -1.70
C ASP A 135 15.51 4.23 -2.13
N GLU A 136 15.09 3.18 -1.40
CA GLU A 136 15.33 1.78 -1.79
C GLU A 136 14.18 1.18 -2.61
N LEU A 137 12.96 1.68 -2.43
CA LEU A 137 11.74 1.07 -2.97
C LEU A 137 11.30 1.70 -4.28
N ALA A 138 11.45 3.02 -4.43
CA ALA A 138 10.92 3.76 -5.57
C ALA A 138 11.78 3.59 -6.83
N GLY A 139 11.13 3.66 -7.98
CA GLY A 139 11.80 3.73 -9.27
C GLY A 139 11.97 5.18 -9.72
N ASP A 140 13.20 5.57 -10.01
CA ASP A 140 13.56 6.87 -10.55
C ASP A 140 13.37 6.91 -12.08
N TYR A 141 12.92 8.04 -12.60
CA TYR A 141 12.80 8.29 -14.03
C TYR A 141 13.04 9.77 -14.36
N GLU A 142 13.49 9.99 -15.60
CA GLU A 142 13.70 11.30 -16.20
C GLU A 142 12.58 11.60 -17.22
N LEU A 143 12.19 12.87 -17.34
CA LEU A 143 11.18 13.34 -18.31
C LEU A 143 11.78 13.86 -19.61
#